data_AF-A0A158AIQ2-F1
#
_entry.id   AF-A0A158AIQ2-F1
#
_cell.length_a   1.000
_cell.length_b   1.000
_cell.length_c   1.000
_cell.angle_alpha   90.00
_cell.angle_beta   90.00
_cell.angle_gamma   90.00
#
_symmetry.space_group_name_H-M   'P 1'
#
loop_
_entity.id
_entity.type
_entity.pdbx_description
1 polymer ?
#
loop_
_entity_poly.entity_id
_entity_poly.type
_entity_poly.pdbx_seq_one_letter_code
_entity_poly.pdbx_strand_id
1 'polypeptide(L)'
;MSTNTLDAVETTISLPKFIAEKIQRANYALTDVIHNVLVRYRDAENFFGVSRDNMDTFKARALPKAMLMNMPFLALAPALQDPRDWETFVDGVLLSPTVEELTKAMPAVDALTARDIFHYNCTYVSLLKDVLHMSVLAAPLLGISFKLAEYLMELPIGRLEAAIGAITFPLFRWRFDEQLFWTEYSAGWLTHESVAHYLMSTSNLKSTALPYTHLWSDLRLDRAQRDVYARMLMTQGVRASTATNLFGLNQTRARNTYKQIHGVSSPCGCNPSSLTWYVDYPAHRLQGTLLVWLYRCALENKASIPEALIAANDIVAKMFGEKLVITADRANHLTRSMAMDSRLTMAPCRSCGTDYILSNGEGKIELAKDFVCPGCSYAFKPRFDLKKKKGRSKA
;
A
#
# COMPACT_ATOMS: atom_id res chain seq x y z
N MET A 1 -16.16 18.25 28.03
CA MET A 1 -16.01 17.15 27.06
C MET A 1 -14.52 16.96 26.84
N SER A 2 -13.90 16.02 27.57
CA SER A 2 -12.48 15.71 27.40
C SER A 2 -12.33 14.84 26.16
N THR A 3 -11.83 15.42 25.08
CA THR A 3 -11.27 14.67 23.95
C THR A 3 -10.16 13.78 24.50
N ASN A 4 -10.49 12.50 24.71
CA ASN A 4 -9.56 11.55 25.29
C ASN A 4 -8.38 11.38 24.34
N THR A 5 -7.17 11.42 24.87
CA THR A 5 -5.92 11.05 24.19
C THR A 5 -6.00 9.67 23.52
N LEU A 6 -6.97 8.83 23.93
CA LEU A 6 -7.32 7.54 23.31
C LEU A 6 -7.94 7.68 21.90
N ASP A 7 -8.73 8.73 21.64
CA ASP A 7 -9.33 8.97 20.32
C ASP A 7 -8.25 9.37 19.29
N ALA A 8 -7.20 10.07 19.74
CA ALA A 8 -6.05 10.45 18.90
C ALA A 8 -5.19 9.23 18.50
N VAL A 9 -5.09 8.22 19.37
CA VAL A 9 -4.38 6.96 19.10
C VAL A 9 -5.21 6.07 18.15
N GLU A 10 -6.52 5.97 18.36
CA GLU A 10 -7.39 5.21 17.46
C GLU A 10 -7.50 5.82 16.04
N THR A 11 -7.34 7.15 15.91
CA THR A 11 -7.51 7.87 14.63
C THR A 11 -6.29 7.89 13.71
N THR A 12 -5.10 7.49 14.17
CA THR A 12 -3.84 7.59 13.41
C THR A 12 -3.28 6.25 12.93
N ILE A 13 -3.74 5.13 13.50
CA ILE A 13 -3.20 3.80 13.18
C ILE A 13 -3.89 3.18 11.96
N SER A 14 -5.22 3.13 11.97
CA SER A 14 -6.01 2.68 10.81
C SER A 14 -6.18 3.84 9.84
N LEU A 15 -6.18 3.58 8.54
CA LEU A 15 -6.41 4.61 7.54
C LEU A 15 -7.84 5.16 7.68
N PRO A 16 -8.03 6.43 8.05
CA PRO A 16 -9.35 6.99 8.23
C PRO A 16 -10.14 6.98 6.92
N LYS A 17 -11.45 6.71 7.01
CA LYS A 17 -12.32 6.61 5.82
C LYS A 17 -12.24 7.86 4.93
N PHE A 18 -12.25 9.05 5.54
CA PHE A 18 -12.19 10.30 4.79
C PHE A 18 -10.85 10.51 4.07
N ILE A 19 -9.72 10.02 4.64
CA ILE A 19 -8.42 10.05 3.95
C ILE A 19 -8.41 9.07 2.79
N ALA A 20 -8.94 7.86 2.97
CA ALA A 20 -9.09 6.90 1.88
C ALA A 20 -9.95 7.48 0.74
N GLU A 21 -11.05 8.16 1.05
CA GLU A 21 -11.87 8.89 0.08
C GLU A 21 -11.11 10.05 -0.58
N LYS A 22 -10.26 10.78 0.16
CA LYS A 22 -9.42 11.85 -0.39
C LYS A 22 -8.40 11.29 -1.39
N ILE A 23 -7.75 10.16 -1.07
CA ILE A 23 -6.84 9.43 -1.98
C ILE A 23 -7.59 9.00 -3.23
N GLN A 24 -8.78 8.39 -3.09
CA GLN A 24 -9.61 7.98 -4.22
C GLN A 24 -9.97 9.17 -5.13
N ARG A 25 -10.44 10.28 -4.56
CA ARG A 25 -10.76 11.49 -5.33
C ARG A 25 -9.55 12.04 -6.07
N ALA A 26 -8.39 12.06 -5.42
CA ALA A 26 -7.15 12.50 -6.05
C ALA A 26 -6.72 11.56 -7.18
N ASN A 27 -6.84 10.23 -7.01
CA ASN A 27 -6.56 9.26 -8.06
C ASN A 27 -7.37 9.58 -9.32
N TYR A 28 -8.68 9.80 -9.21
CA TYR A 28 -9.50 10.19 -10.35
C TYR A 28 -9.09 11.55 -10.92
N ALA A 29 -9.05 12.58 -10.08
CA ALA A 29 -8.85 13.96 -10.52
C ALA A 29 -7.49 14.17 -11.20
N LEU A 30 -6.40 13.69 -10.58
CA LEU A 30 -5.05 13.85 -11.10
C LEU A 30 -4.84 13.01 -12.38
N THR A 31 -5.43 11.82 -12.45
CA THR A 31 -5.37 10.99 -13.67
C THR A 31 -6.15 11.62 -14.83
N ASP A 32 -7.28 12.28 -14.56
CA ASP A 32 -8.03 13.00 -15.59
C ASP A 32 -7.24 14.22 -16.11
N VAL A 33 -6.46 14.88 -15.25
CA VAL A 33 -5.55 15.97 -15.65
C VAL A 33 -4.44 15.46 -16.56
N ILE A 34 -3.81 14.33 -16.22
CA ILE A 34 -2.80 13.68 -17.08
C ILE A 34 -3.39 13.46 -18.48
N HIS A 35 -4.59 12.88 -18.57
CA HIS A 35 -5.25 12.66 -19.85
C HIS A 35 -5.51 13.97 -20.61
N ASN A 36 -6.06 14.99 -19.94
CA ASN A 36 -6.38 16.27 -20.57
C ASN A 36 -5.13 16.97 -21.12
N VAL A 37 -4.01 16.89 -20.39
CA VAL A 37 -2.72 17.42 -20.85
C VAL A 37 -2.22 16.61 -22.05
N LEU A 38 -2.23 15.28 -22.00
CA LEU A 38 -1.76 14.42 -23.09
C LEU A 38 -2.59 14.53 -24.38
N VAL A 39 -3.89 14.86 -24.26
CA VAL A 39 -4.75 15.13 -25.42
C VAL A 39 -4.29 16.37 -26.18
N ARG A 40 -3.80 17.40 -25.46
CA ARG A 40 -3.36 18.68 -26.04
C ARG A 40 -1.86 18.69 -26.38
N TYR A 41 -1.05 18.03 -25.56
CA TYR A 41 0.41 18.07 -25.57
C TYR A 41 0.95 16.64 -25.55
N ARG A 42 1.05 16.02 -26.72
CA ARG A 42 1.52 14.63 -26.84
C ARG A 42 2.96 14.45 -26.35
N ASP A 43 3.81 15.46 -26.47
CA ASP A 43 5.20 15.36 -26.03
C ASP A 43 5.34 15.24 -24.50
N ALA A 44 4.28 15.52 -23.74
CA ALA A 44 4.23 15.32 -22.29
C ALA A 44 4.21 13.82 -21.87
N GLU A 45 4.12 12.88 -22.81
CA GLU A 45 4.20 11.43 -22.54
C GLU A 45 5.50 11.06 -21.80
N ASN A 46 6.63 11.64 -22.22
CA ASN A 46 7.93 11.43 -21.58
C ASN A 46 7.92 11.92 -20.13
N PHE A 47 7.27 13.06 -19.89
CA PHE A 47 7.09 13.59 -18.55
C PHE A 47 6.20 12.67 -17.72
N PHE A 48 5.00 12.33 -18.15
CA PHE A 48 4.08 11.55 -17.29
C PHE A 48 4.44 10.08 -17.14
N GLY A 49 5.28 9.53 -18.02
CA GLY A 49 5.60 8.10 -18.03
C GLY A 49 4.43 7.24 -18.51
N VAL A 50 3.48 7.82 -19.26
CA VAL A 50 2.34 7.12 -19.84
C VAL A 50 1.95 7.74 -21.17
N SER A 51 1.64 6.90 -22.16
CA SER A 51 1.19 7.35 -23.47
C SER A 51 -0.28 7.79 -23.46
N ARG A 52 -0.66 8.65 -24.42
CA ARG A 52 -2.06 9.00 -24.64
C ARG A 52 -2.92 7.77 -24.91
N ASP A 53 -2.44 6.83 -25.74
CA ASP A 53 -3.19 5.62 -26.12
C ASP A 53 -3.49 4.73 -24.91
N ASN A 54 -2.53 4.62 -23.98
CA ASN A 54 -2.72 3.92 -22.72
C ASN A 54 -3.76 4.62 -21.84
N MET A 55 -3.76 5.96 -21.80
CA MET A 55 -4.76 6.73 -21.05
C MET A 55 -6.16 6.70 -21.68
N ASP A 56 -6.25 6.65 -23.01
CA ASP A 56 -7.52 6.43 -23.72
C ASP A 56 -8.08 5.03 -23.40
N THR A 57 -7.22 4.01 -23.42
CA THR A 57 -7.57 2.64 -22.97
C THR A 57 -8.00 2.62 -21.50
N PHE A 58 -7.30 3.38 -20.65
CA PHE A 58 -7.61 3.53 -19.24
C PHE A 58 -9.03 4.08 -19.03
N LYS A 59 -9.38 5.18 -19.72
CA LYS A 59 -10.71 5.79 -19.65
C LYS A 59 -11.82 4.92 -20.22
N ALA A 60 -11.54 4.16 -21.28
CA ALA A 60 -12.53 3.28 -21.91
C ALA A 60 -13.00 2.12 -21.00
N ARG A 61 -12.19 1.72 -20.00
CA ARG A 61 -12.43 0.52 -19.19
C ARG A 61 -12.86 0.85 -17.76
N ALA A 62 -14.17 1.02 -17.56
CA ALA A 62 -14.73 1.44 -16.28
C ALA A 62 -14.41 0.52 -15.09
N LEU A 63 -14.49 -0.82 -15.25
CA LEU A 63 -14.29 -1.76 -14.15
C LEU A 63 -12.83 -1.82 -13.65
N PRO A 64 -11.81 -2.06 -14.51
CA PRO A 64 -10.40 -1.95 -14.09
C PRO A 64 -10.01 -0.55 -13.59
N LYS A 65 -10.55 0.52 -14.19
CA LYS A 65 -10.37 1.90 -13.70
C LYS A 65 -10.87 2.03 -12.27
N ALA A 66 -12.10 1.62 -11.99
CA ALA A 66 -12.66 1.68 -10.64
C ALA A 66 -11.85 0.86 -9.64
N MET A 67 -11.38 -0.34 -10.02
CA MET A 67 -10.50 -1.14 -9.17
C MET A 67 -9.23 -0.36 -8.80
N LEU A 68 -8.54 0.24 -9.77
CA LEU A 68 -7.28 0.96 -9.54
C LEU A 68 -7.48 2.26 -8.75
N MET A 69 -8.52 3.04 -9.08
CA MET A 69 -8.73 4.35 -8.47
C MET A 69 -9.29 4.25 -7.04
N ASN A 70 -9.97 3.15 -6.69
CA ASN A 70 -10.56 2.94 -5.37
C ASN A 70 -9.61 2.27 -4.36
N MET A 71 -8.35 2.03 -4.75
CA MET A 71 -7.36 1.48 -3.83
C MET A 71 -6.98 2.49 -2.75
N PRO A 72 -6.52 2.01 -1.57
CA PRO A 72 -6.00 2.92 -0.54
C PRO A 72 -4.65 3.54 -0.92
N PHE A 73 -4.06 3.19 -2.06
CA PHE A 73 -2.80 3.70 -2.56
C PHE A 73 -3.04 4.80 -3.59
N LEU A 74 -2.12 5.76 -3.61
CA LEU A 74 -2.03 6.70 -4.73
C LEU A 74 -1.53 5.95 -5.98
N ALA A 75 -2.30 6.04 -7.06
CA ALA A 75 -2.00 5.46 -8.37
C ALA A 75 -0.93 6.23 -9.15
N LEU A 76 -0.48 7.35 -8.58
CA LEU A 76 0.53 8.24 -9.11
C LEU A 76 1.72 8.25 -8.15
N ALA A 77 2.91 8.49 -8.69
CA ALA A 77 4.13 8.68 -7.92
C ALA A 77 4.55 10.15 -7.99
N PRO A 78 5.20 10.71 -6.96
CA PRO A 78 5.76 12.05 -7.07
C PRO A 78 6.80 12.12 -8.18
N ALA A 79 6.77 13.24 -8.91
CA ALA A 79 7.79 13.55 -9.91
C ALA A 79 9.17 13.76 -9.28
N LEU A 80 9.19 14.31 -8.06
CA LEU A 80 10.40 14.63 -7.28
C LEU A 80 10.52 13.64 -6.11
N GLN A 81 11.42 12.67 -6.23
CA GLN A 81 11.59 11.56 -5.28
C GLN A 81 12.69 11.82 -4.23
N ASP A 82 13.63 12.73 -4.53
CA ASP A 82 14.72 13.11 -3.62
C ASP A 82 14.35 14.42 -2.89
N PRO A 83 14.51 14.50 -1.55
CA PRO A 83 14.37 15.76 -0.81
C PRO A 83 15.12 16.95 -1.44
N ARG A 84 16.31 16.72 -2.00
CA ARG A 84 17.15 17.75 -2.62
C ARG A 84 16.49 18.42 -3.82
N ASP A 85 15.63 17.69 -4.53
CA ASP A 85 14.87 18.24 -5.65
C ASP A 85 13.83 19.27 -5.16
N TRP A 86 13.27 19.05 -3.98
CA TRP A 86 12.32 19.97 -3.36
C TRP A 86 13.01 21.21 -2.79
N GLU A 87 14.19 21.06 -2.19
CA GLU A 87 15.00 22.17 -1.68
C GLU A 87 15.32 23.20 -2.78
N THR A 88 15.46 22.74 -4.03
CA THR A 88 15.65 23.63 -5.21
C THR A 88 14.57 24.71 -5.28
N PHE A 89 13.30 24.35 -5.06
CA PHE A 89 12.18 25.28 -5.16
C PHE A 89 11.82 25.96 -3.84
N VAL A 90 12.01 25.28 -2.71
CA VAL A 90 11.58 25.75 -1.39
C VAL A 90 12.60 26.72 -0.77
N ASP A 91 13.89 26.48 -1.00
CA ASP A 91 14.98 27.24 -0.38
C ASP A 91 15.80 28.03 -1.42
N GLY A 92 15.67 27.73 -2.72
CA GLY A 92 16.35 28.47 -3.79
C GLY A 92 17.87 28.30 -3.80
N VAL A 93 18.39 27.24 -3.17
CA VAL A 93 19.82 27.11 -2.85
C VAL A 93 20.63 26.53 -4.01
N LEU A 94 20.14 25.46 -4.66
CA LEU A 94 20.86 24.73 -5.72
C LEU A 94 19.87 24.17 -6.76
N LEU A 95 20.19 24.30 -8.06
CA LEU A 95 19.42 23.70 -9.15
C LEU A 95 19.67 22.19 -9.21
N SER A 96 18.62 21.39 -8.99
CA SER A 96 18.69 19.94 -9.19
C SER A 96 18.71 19.59 -10.69
N PRO A 97 19.61 18.70 -11.15
CA PRO A 97 19.60 18.17 -12.52
C PRO A 97 18.26 17.50 -12.88
N THR A 98 17.63 16.81 -11.92
CA THR A 98 16.34 16.17 -12.12
C THR A 98 15.24 17.19 -12.38
N VAL A 99 15.29 18.34 -11.70
CA VAL A 99 14.35 19.45 -11.95
C VAL A 99 14.53 19.99 -13.36
N GLU A 100 15.77 20.18 -13.82
CA GLU A 100 16.03 20.64 -15.19
C GLU A 100 15.56 19.63 -16.24
N GLU A 101 15.81 18.34 -16.03
CA GLU A 101 15.36 17.26 -16.92
C GLU A 101 13.84 17.21 -17.02
N LEU A 102 13.15 17.27 -15.89
CA LEU A 102 11.68 17.28 -15.85
C LEU A 102 11.10 18.53 -16.49
N THR A 103 11.72 19.70 -16.28
CA THR A 103 11.33 20.95 -16.92
C THR A 103 11.50 20.87 -18.44
N LYS A 104 12.58 20.26 -18.94
CA LYS A 104 12.83 20.05 -20.37
C LYS A 104 11.87 19.00 -20.97
N ALA A 105 11.48 17.99 -20.20
CA ALA A 105 10.56 16.95 -20.64
C ALA A 105 9.11 17.45 -20.73
N MET A 106 8.75 18.51 -20.02
CA MET A 106 7.43 19.12 -20.07
C MET A 106 7.36 20.16 -21.21
N PRO A 107 6.41 20.04 -22.15
CA PRO A 107 6.24 21.04 -23.21
C PRO A 107 5.73 22.38 -22.66
N ALA A 108 5.95 23.46 -23.41
CA ALA A 108 5.38 24.75 -23.11
C ALA A 108 3.84 24.70 -23.27
N VAL A 109 3.12 24.97 -22.18
CA VAL A 109 1.65 24.89 -22.13
C VAL A 109 0.99 26.27 -22.18
N ASP A 110 -0.29 26.31 -22.55
CA ASP A 110 -1.09 27.54 -22.53
C ASP A 110 -1.43 27.97 -21.10
N ALA A 111 -1.87 29.23 -20.94
CA ALA A 111 -2.15 29.81 -19.62
C ALA A 111 -3.25 29.05 -18.86
N LEU A 112 -4.21 28.44 -19.57
CA LEU A 112 -5.26 27.62 -18.95
C LEU A 112 -4.69 26.33 -18.37
N THR A 113 -3.90 25.59 -19.15
CA THR A 113 -3.28 24.36 -18.66
C THR A 113 -2.27 24.65 -17.55
N ALA A 114 -1.49 25.74 -17.65
CA ALA A 114 -0.57 26.17 -16.59
C ALA A 114 -1.30 26.43 -15.26
N ARG A 115 -2.47 27.10 -15.32
CA ARG A 115 -3.32 27.33 -14.14
C ARG A 115 -3.85 26.02 -13.55
N ASP A 116 -4.25 25.08 -14.40
CA ASP A 116 -4.74 23.78 -13.95
C ASP A 116 -3.60 23.00 -13.26
N ILE A 117 -2.39 22.97 -13.86
CA ILE A 117 -1.20 22.35 -13.25
C ILE A 117 -0.94 22.94 -11.85
N PHE A 118 -0.95 24.26 -11.71
CA PHE A 118 -0.80 24.91 -10.41
C PHE A 118 -1.83 24.43 -9.39
N HIS A 119 -3.12 24.44 -9.76
CA HIS A 119 -4.21 24.04 -8.85
C HIS A 119 -4.11 22.57 -8.42
N TYR A 120 -3.77 21.67 -9.35
CA TYR A 120 -3.62 20.25 -9.05
C TYR A 120 -2.33 19.93 -8.29
N ASN A 121 -1.26 20.73 -8.46
CA ASN A 121 -0.08 20.66 -7.61
C ASN A 121 -0.42 21.02 -6.16
N CYS A 122 -1.18 22.09 -5.92
CA CYS A 122 -1.63 22.44 -4.56
C CYS A 122 -2.48 21.32 -3.95
N THR A 123 -3.41 20.78 -4.73
CA THR A 123 -4.27 19.65 -4.31
C THR A 123 -3.44 18.41 -3.96
N TYR A 124 -2.44 18.11 -4.80
CA TYR A 124 -1.53 16.99 -4.61
C TYR A 124 -0.71 17.13 -3.32
N VAL A 125 -0.06 18.28 -3.12
CA VAL A 125 0.74 18.55 -1.91
C VAL A 125 -0.11 18.54 -0.64
N SER A 126 -1.33 19.10 -0.68
CA SER A 126 -2.28 19.02 0.42
C SER A 126 -2.64 17.57 0.76
N LEU A 127 -2.84 16.70 -0.25
CA LEU A 127 -3.05 15.28 -0.02
C LEU A 127 -1.82 14.61 0.62
N LEU A 128 -0.61 14.89 0.10
CA LEU A 128 0.62 14.32 0.67
C LEU A 128 0.71 14.63 2.17
N LYS A 129 0.50 15.90 2.53
CA LYS A 129 0.53 16.36 3.93
C LYS A 129 -0.51 15.67 4.81
N ASP A 130 -1.76 15.60 4.37
CA ASP A 130 -2.81 14.94 5.14
C ASP A 130 -2.48 13.46 5.38
N VAL A 131 -2.03 12.74 4.36
CA VAL A 131 -1.67 11.32 4.49
C VAL A 131 -0.45 11.14 5.40
N LEU A 132 0.58 11.99 5.24
CA LEU A 132 1.80 11.97 6.06
C LEU A 132 1.52 12.17 7.55
N HIS A 133 0.63 13.09 7.90
CA HIS A 133 0.31 13.38 9.31
C HIS A 133 -0.71 12.41 9.93
N MET A 134 -1.43 11.63 9.12
CA MET A 134 -2.55 10.79 9.60
C MET A 134 -2.36 9.30 9.41
N SER A 135 -1.26 8.85 8.79
CA SER A 135 -1.00 7.42 8.58
C SER A 135 0.46 7.05 8.81
N VAL A 136 0.69 6.07 9.68
CA VAL A 136 2.02 5.44 9.83
C VAL A 136 2.50 4.73 8.56
N LEU A 137 1.60 4.44 7.61
CA LEU A 137 1.89 3.85 6.30
C LEU A 137 1.95 4.89 5.18
N ALA A 138 2.12 6.18 5.48
CA ALA A 138 2.10 7.23 4.47
C ALA A 138 3.09 6.98 3.32
N ALA A 139 4.33 6.60 3.61
CA ALA A 139 5.36 6.37 2.60
C ALA A 139 4.95 5.34 1.52
N PRO A 140 4.55 4.09 1.87
CA PRO A 140 4.09 3.13 0.86
C PRO A 140 2.77 3.53 0.17
N LEU A 141 1.85 4.20 0.88
CA LEU A 141 0.57 4.66 0.30
C LEU A 141 0.77 5.73 -0.78
N LEU A 142 1.70 6.67 -0.53
CA LEU A 142 2.02 7.78 -1.44
C LEU A 142 3.05 7.41 -2.51
N GLY A 143 3.75 6.28 -2.35
CA GLY A 143 4.80 5.86 -3.28
C GLY A 143 6.08 6.69 -3.14
N ILE A 144 6.47 7.02 -1.91
CA ILE A 144 7.65 7.86 -1.60
C ILE A 144 8.65 7.13 -0.71
N SER A 145 9.88 7.64 -0.67
CA SER A 145 10.90 7.18 0.28
C SER A 145 10.63 7.71 1.71
N PHE A 146 11.16 7.03 2.73
CA PHE A 146 11.06 7.53 4.12
C PHE A 146 11.78 8.87 4.29
N LYS A 147 12.93 9.07 3.64
CA LYS A 147 13.65 10.35 3.66
C LYS A 147 12.81 11.50 3.11
N LEU A 148 12.10 11.27 2.00
CA LEU A 148 11.19 12.26 1.45
C LEU A 148 9.97 12.48 2.34
N ALA A 149 9.43 11.42 2.95
CA ALA A 149 8.33 11.54 3.90
C ALA A 149 8.71 12.41 5.10
N GLU A 150 9.88 12.19 5.71
CA GLU A 150 10.40 12.99 6.84
C GLU A 150 10.58 14.46 6.44
N TYR A 151 11.28 14.71 5.32
CA TYR A 151 11.48 16.07 4.81
C TYR A 151 10.16 16.80 4.55
N LEU A 152 9.23 16.15 3.83
CA LEU A 152 7.93 16.75 3.53
C LEU A 152 7.09 16.96 4.79
N MET A 153 7.23 16.12 5.83
CA MET A 153 6.53 16.31 7.12
C MET A 153 7.01 17.56 7.86
N GLU A 154 8.31 17.85 7.85
CA GLU A 154 8.90 19.00 8.56
C GLU A 154 8.55 20.34 7.90
N LEU A 155 8.40 20.37 6.58
CA LEU A 155 8.10 21.61 5.87
C LEU A 155 6.67 22.14 6.14
N PRO A 156 6.49 23.41 6.53
CA PRO A 156 5.16 24.01 6.64
C PRO A 156 4.43 24.04 5.29
N ILE A 157 3.12 23.76 5.29
CA ILE A 157 2.31 23.74 4.06
C ILE A 157 2.38 25.07 3.29
N GLY A 158 2.38 26.21 3.99
CA GLY A 158 2.48 27.52 3.34
C GLY A 158 3.80 27.74 2.59
N ARG A 159 4.90 27.11 3.03
CA ARG A 159 6.18 27.15 2.29
C ARG A 159 6.11 26.31 1.01
N LEU A 160 5.48 25.14 1.09
CA LEU A 160 5.28 24.29 -0.09
C LEU A 160 4.37 24.99 -1.11
N GLU A 161 3.25 25.58 -0.67
CA GLU A 161 2.33 26.30 -1.55
C GLU A 161 2.96 27.52 -2.23
N ALA A 162 3.81 28.26 -1.51
CA ALA A 162 4.58 29.35 -2.09
C ALA A 162 5.56 28.86 -3.17
N ALA A 163 6.22 27.72 -2.94
CA ALA A 163 7.16 27.13 -3.88
C ALA A 163 6.49 26.61 -5.16
N ILE A 164 5.23 26.13 -5.08
CA ILE A 164 4.48 25.61 -6.24
C ILE A 164 4.34 26.67 -7.35
N GLY A 165 4.28 27.96 -7.01
CA GLY A 165 4.19 29.04 -8.00
C GLY A 165 5.36 29.10 -8.98
N ALA A 166 6.54 28.59 -8.59
CA ALA A 166 7.71 28.52 -9.45
C ALA A 166 7.76 27.26 -10.34
N ILE A 167 6.87 26.28 -10.10
CA ILE A 167 6.90 24.97 -10.75
C ILE A 167 5.98 24.98 -11.97
N THR A 168 6.56 24.76 -13.14
CA THR A 168 5.84 24.79 -14.42
C THR A 168 5.31 23.43 -14.86
N PHE A 169 5.61 22.37 -14.12
CA PHE A 169 5.22 20.99 -14.42
C PHE A 169 4.42 20.35 -13.26
N PRO A 170 3.65 19.28 -13.52
CA PRO A 170 2.92 18.56 -12.47
C PRO A 170 3.85 17.87 -11.47
N LEU A 171 3.55 17.91 -10.17
CA LEU A 171 4.36 17.25 -9.14
C LEU A 171 4.13 15.73 -9.04
N PHE A 172 3.39 15.16 -9.97
CA PHE A 172 2.96 13.77 -10.00
C PHE A 172 3.10 13.18 -11.40
N ARG A 173 3.40 11.88 -11.45
CA ARG A 173 3.57 11.08 -12.66
C ARG A 173 2.80 9.78 -12.53
N TRP A 174 2.55 9.11 -13.66
CA TRP A 174 1.95 7.78 -13.64
C TRP A 174 2.88 6.79 -12.93
N ARG A 175 2.33 5.97 -12.02
CA ARG A 175 3.15 5.07 -11.18
C ARG A 175 3.54 3.76 -11.87
N PHE A 176 2.69 3.24 -12.77
CA PHE A 176 2.83 1.90 -13.33
C PHE A 176 3.43 1.96 -14.75
N ASP A 177 4.75 1.91 -14.83
CA ASP A 177 5.51 2.03 -16.07
C ASP A 177 5.72 0.69 -16.79
N GLU A 178 5.42 -0.45 -16.14
CA GLU A 178 5.67 -1.75 -16.73
C GLU A 178 4.73 -2.05 -17.92
N GLN A 179 5.30 -2.42 -19.07
CA GLN A 179 4.52 -2.79 -20.26
C GLN A 179 3.53 -3.94 -20.01
N LEU A 180 3.88 -4.82 -19.08
CA LEU A 180 3.02 -5.94 -18.70
C LEU A 180 1.74 -5.46 -18.00
N PHE A 181 1.81 -4.40 -17.19
CA PHE A 181 0.63 -3.79 -16.57
C PHE A 181 -0.39 -3.38 -17.63
N TRP A 182 0.05 -2.68 -18.68
CA TRP A 182 -0.82 -2.24 -19.77
C TRP A 182 -1.39 -3.40 -20.59
N THR A 183 -0.63 -4.48 -20.74
CA THR A 183 -1.10 -5.71 -21.38
C THR A 183 -2.21 -6.38 -20.55
N GLU A 184 -2.04 -6.50 -19.24
CA GLU A 184 -3.07 -7.06 -18.35
C GLU A 184 -4.32 -6.15 -18.26
N TYR A 185 -4.11 -4.83 -18.18
CA TYR A 185 -5.17 -3.84 -18.16
C TYR A 185 -6.01 -3.89 -19.45
N SER A 186 -5.34 -3.88 -20.61
CA SER A 186 -5.98 -3.94 -21.93
C SER A 186 -6.50 -5.34 -22.28
N ALA A 187 -6.08 -6.41 -21.61
CA ALA A 187 -6.72 -7.72 -21.71
C ALA A 187 -7.91 -7.90 -20.75
N GLY A 188 -8.07 -7.01 -19.77
CA GLY A 188 -9.09 -7.15 -18.72
C GLY A 188 -8.73 -8.24 -17.70
N TRP A 189 -7.44 -8.55 -17.59
CA TRP A 189 -6.90 -9.57 -16.69
C TRP A 189 -6.36 -8.99 -15.38
N LEU A 190 -6.44 -7.67 -15.20
CA LEU A 190 -5.98 -7.01 -13.99
C LEU A 190 -6.77 -7.51 -12.76
N THR A 191 -6.04 -8.00 -11.77
CA THR A 191 -6.58 -8.43 -10.47
C THR A 191 -6.01 -7.55 -9.36
N HIS A 192 -6.64 -7.54 -8.17
CA HIS A 192 -6.07 -6.84 -7.00
C HIS A 192 -4.68 -7.37 -6.68
N GLU A 193 -4.46 -8.68 -6.90
CA GLU A 193 -3.16 -9.30 -6.77
C GLU A 193 -2.14 -8.74 -7.77
N SER A 194 -2.47 -8.68 -9.06
CA SER A 194 -1.60 -8.03 -10.05
C SER A 194 -1.26 -6.60 -9.65
N VAL A 195 -2.24 -5.81 -9.21
CA VAL A 195 -2.00 -4.42 -8.83
C VAL A 195 -1.12 -4.30 -7.58
N ALA A 196 -1.37 -5.11 -6.53
CA ALA A 196 -0.50 -5.15 -5.36
C ALA A 196 0.93 -5.54 -5.72
N HIS A 197 1.13 -6.43 -6.70
CA HIS A 197 2.45 -6.72 -7.23
C HIS A 197 3.10 -5.49 -7.85
N TYR A 198 2.41 -4.76 -8.74
CA TYR A 198 2.96 -3.55 -9.37
C TYR A 198 3.22 -2.41 -8.38
N LEU A 199 2.39 -2.28 -7.34
CA LEU A 199 2.61 -1.30 -6.26
C LEU A 199 3.93 -1.58 -5.51
N MET A 200 4.27 -2.86 -5.31
CA MET A 200 5.52 -3.27 -4.66
C MET A 200 6.73 -3.23 -5.61
N SER A 201 6.56 -3.55 -6.90
CA SER A 201 7.65 -3.48 -7.89
C SER A 201 8.13 -2.05 -8.10
N THR A 202 7.18 -1.12 -8.28
CA THR A 202 7.41 0.32 -8.49
C THR A 202 7.85 1.05 -7.22
N SER A 203 7.81 0.39 -6.06
CA SER A 203 8.22 1.01 -4.80
C SER A 203 9.74 1.00 -4.61
N ASN A 204 10.25 2.14 -4.13
CA ASN A 204 11.61 2.30 -3.64
C ASN A 204 11.83 1.69 -2.24
N LEU A 205 10.76 1.21 -1.58
CA LEU A 205 10.80 0.62 -0.25
C LEU A 205 11.03 -0.89 -0.36
N LYS A 206 12.27 -1.34 -0.46
CA LYS A 206 12.61 -2.77 -0.58
C LYS A 206 12.48 -3.48 0.78
N SER A 207 11.71 -4.56 0.83
CA SER A 207 11.38 -5.27 2.08
C SER A 207 12.59 -5.88 2.78
N THR A 208 13.63 -6.20 2.01
CA THR A 208 14.93 -6.69 2.48
C THR A 208 15.72 -5.64 3.28
N ALA A 209 15.52 -4.35 3.00
CA ALA A 209 16.16 -3.25 3.72
C ALA A 209 15.37 -2.80 4.96
N LEU A 210 14.14 -3.29 5.12
CA LEU A 210 13.25 -2.92 6.22
C LEU A 210 13.50 -3.80 7.46
N PRO A 211 13.18 -3.31 8.67
CA PRO A 211 13.40 -4.01 9.93
C PRO A 211 12.75 -5.40 9.95
N TYR A 212 13.51 -6.38 10.48
CA TYR A 212 13.09 -7.78 10.57
C TYR A 212 12.84 -8.27 12.00
N THR A 213 13.39 -7.56 13.00
CA THR A 213 13.51 -8.03 14.38
C THR A 213 12.66 -7.21 15.33
N HIS A 214 11.41 -7.64 15.53
CA HIS A 214 10.63 -7.17 16.66
C HIS A 214 9.90 -8.34 17.32
N LEU A 215 10.37 -8.71 18.50
CA LEU A 215 9.81 -9.79 19.30
C LEU A 215 8.54 -9.29 19.98
N TRP A 216 7.42 -9.96 19.73
CA TRP A 216 6.15 -9.73 20.44
C TRP A 216 6.25 -9.97 21.97
N SER A 217 7.38 -10.50 22.47
CA SER A 217 7.60 -10.80 23.88
C SER A 217 7.94 -9.59 24.74
N ASP A 218 8.40 -8.47 24.16
CA ASP A 218 8.85 -7.27 24.91
C ASP A 218 7.97 -6.04 24.69
N LEU A 219 6.65 -6.25 24.62
CA LEU A 219 5.68 -5.16 24.54
C LEU A 219 5.55 -4.44 25.89
N ARG A 220 6.34 -3.37 26.10
CA ARG A 220 6.19 -2.43 27.22
C ARG A 220 4.98 -1.52 27.02
N LEU A 221 3.79 -2.10 27.11
CA LEU A 221 2.51 -1.40 26.97
C LEU A 221 1.83 -1.23 28.31
N ASP A 222 1.25 -0.04 28.53
CA ASP A 222 0.37 0.20 29.66
C ASP A 222 -0.95 -0.60 29.54
N ARG A 223 -1.76 -0.62 30.61
CA ARG A 223 -3.02 -1.36 30.61
C ARG A 223 -4.07 -0.79 29.64
N ALA A 224 -4.12 0.52 29.46
CA ALA A 224 -5.09 1.18 28.59
C ALA A 224 -4.78 0.91 27.11
N GLN A 225 -3.50 1.03 26.72
CA GLN A 225 -2.98 0.71 25.40
C GLN A 225 -3.25 -0.75 25.02
N ARG A 226 -3.03 -1.69 25.96
CA ARG A 226 -3.37 -3.12 25.75
C ARG A 226 -4.84 -3.32 25.44
N ASP A 227 -5.73 -2.67 26.19
CA ASP A 227 -7.18 -2.77 25.97
C ASP A 227 -7.59 -2.16 24.60
N VAL A 228 -7.00 -1.02 24.21
CA VAL A 228 -7.25 -0.37 22.91
C VAL A 228 -6.77 -1.23 21.74
N TYR A 229 -5.50 -1.63 21.71
CA TYR A 229 -4.97 -2.42 20.61
C TYR A 229 -5.66 -3.78 20.50
N ALA A 230 -6.02 -4.40 21.62
CA ALA A 230 -6.82 -5.62 21.60
C ALA A 230 -8.20 -5.40 20.99
N ARG A 231 -8.88 -4.30 21.34
CA ARG A 231 -10.16 -3.92 20.73
C ARG A 231 -10.00 -3.70 19.23
N MET A 232 -8.99 -2.96 18.79
CA MET A 232 -8.74 -2.70 17.36
C MET A 232 -8.45 -3.99 16.58
N LEU A 233 -7.59 -4.88 17.09
CA LEU A 233 -7.36 -6.18 16.47
C LEU A 233 -8.63 -7.05 16.43
N MET A 234 -9.42 -7.05 17.52
CA MET A 234 -10.70 -7.77 17.53
C MET A 234 -11.69 -7.19 16.51
N THR A 235 -11.73 -5.87 16.31
CA THR A 235 -12.51 -5.23 15.23
C THR A 235 -12.09 -5.73 13.85
N GLN A 236 -10.80 -5.98 13.63
CA GLN A 236 -10.27 -6.59 12.40
C GLN A 236 -10.50 -8.12 12.30
N GLY A 237 -11.21 -8.71 13.27
CA GLY A 237 -11.56 -10.12 13.28
C GLY A 237 -10.53 -11.05 13.92
N VAL A 238 -9.53 -10.51 14.66
CA VAL A 238 -8.65 -11.34 15.48
C VAL A 238 -9.46 -12.03 16.58
N ARG A 239 -9.26 -13.33 16.76
CA ARG A 239 -9.93 -14.10 17.82
C ARG A 239 -9.64 -13.55 19.21
N ALA A 240 -10.63 -13.66 20.10
CA ALA A 240 -10.47 -13.27 21.49
C ALA A 240 -9.33 -14.03 22.20
N SER A 241 -9.09 -15.30 21.84
CA SER A 241 -7.95 -16.09 22.36
C SER A 241 -6.60 -15.53 21.92
N THR A 242 -6.47 -15.15 20.65
CA THR A 242 -5.26 -14.51 20.12
C THR A 242 -5.01 -13.17 20.80
N ALA A 243 -6.04 -12.31 20.89
CA ALA A 243 -5.93 -11.02 21.58
C ALA A 243 -5.57 -11.18 23.07
N THR A 244 -6.16 -12.18 23.74
CA THR A 244 -5.82 -12.53 25.13
C THR A 244 -4.35 -12.90 25.27
N ASN A 245 -3.83 -13.74 24.37
CA ASN A 245 -2.44 -14.18 24.40
C ASN A 245 -1.44 -13.05 24.08
N LEU A 246 -1.79 -12.14 23.18
CA LEU A 246 -0.90 -11.04 22.78
C LEU A 246 -0.79 -9.95 23.85
N PHE A 247 -1.89 -9.62 24.53
CA PHE A 247 -1.95 -8.47 25.44
C PHE A 247 -2.14 -8.84 26.91
N GLY A 248 -2.21 -10.13 27.25
CA GLY A 248 -2.40 -10.60 28.62
C GLY A 248 -3.75 -10.22 29.22
N LEU A 249 -4.82 -10.26 28.42
CA LEU A 249 -6.17 -9.88 28.85
C LEU A 249 -6.87 -11.02 29.59
N ASN A 250 -7.94 -10.69 30.34
CA ASN A 250 -8.85 -11.70 30.85
C ASN A 250 -9.66 -12.31 29.67
N GLN A 251 -9.64 -13.64 29.53
CA GLN A 251 -10.29 -14.35 28.43
C GLN A 251 -11.80 -14.10 28.34
N THR A 252 -12.50 -14.03 29.47
CA THR A 252 -13.94 -13.75 29.53
C THR A 252 -14.22 -12.33 29.05
N ARG A 253 -13.38 -11.36 29.47
CA ARG A 253 -13.49 -9.97 29.01
C ARG A 253 -13.28 -9.86 27.50
N ALA A 254 -12.23 -10.49 26.96
CA ALA A 254 -11.96 -10.48 25.52
C ALA A 254 -13.10 -11.10 24.71
N ARG A 255 -13.67 -12.22 25.15
CA ARG A 255 -14.84 -12.85 24.50
C ARG A 255 -16.07 -11.95 24.52
N ASN A 256 -16.34 -11.27 25.65
CA ASN A 256 -17.44 -10.32 25.76
C ASN A 256 -17.23 -9.12 24.83
N THR A 257 -16.01 -8.58 24.78
CA THR A 257 -15.67 -7.49 23.85
C THR A 257 -15.84 -7.92 22.39
N TYR A 258 -15.37 -9.10 22.01
CA TYR A 258 -15.57 -9.63 20.66
C TYR A 258 -17.07 -9.74 20.31
N LYS A 259 -17.88 -10.27 21.25
CA LYS A 259 -19.34 -10.39 21.07
C LYS A 259 -20.02 -9.04 20.98
N GLN A 260 -19.54 -8.02 21.69
CA GLN A 260 -20.05 -6.65 21.57
C GLN A 260 -19.75 -6.04 20.20
N ILE A 261 -18.56 -6.31 19.64
CA ILE A 261 -18.14 -5.76 18.34
C ILE A 261 -18.88 -6.44 17.19
N HIS A 262 -18.95 -7.77 17.19
CA HIS A 262 -19.44 -8.55 16.03
C HIS A 262 -20.86 -9.10 16.20
N GLY A 263 -21.48 -8.96 17.38
CA GLY A 263 -22.76 -9.57 17.72
C GLY A 263 -22.74 -11.09 17.92
N VAL A 264 -21.61 -11.75 17.64
CA VAL A 264 -21.42 -13.21 17.72
C VAL A 264 -20.26 -13.60 18.62
N SER A 265 -20.28 -14.82 19.14
CA SER A 265 -19.16 -15.35 19.93
C SER A 265 -17.88 -15.45 19.08
N SER A 266 -16.73 -15.19 19.71
CA SER A 266 -15.43 -15.40 19.07
C SER A 266 -15.30 -16.85 18.57
N PRO A 267 -14.79 -17.05 17.33
CA PRO A 267 -14.51 -18.39 16.82
C PRO A 267 -13.66 -19.21 17.79
N CYS A 268 -14.03 -20.48 17.96
CA CYS A 268 -13.26 -21.47 18.71
C CYS A 268 -12.47 -22.38 17.76
N GLY A 269 -11.38 -22.98 18.25
CA GLY A 269 -10.53 -23.90 17.49
C GLY A 269 -9.06 -23.50 17.47
N CYS A 270 -8.25 -24.31 16.77
CA CYS A 270 -6.80 -24.12 16.69
C CYS A 270 -6.44 -22.84 15.92
N ASN A 271 -5.40 -22.15 16.39
CA ASN A 271 -4.82 -21.01 15.69
C ASN A 271 -4.05 -21.48 14.44
N PRO A 272 -3.80 -20.59 13.47
CA PRO A 272 -2.94 -20.90 12.33
C PRO A 272 -1.56 -21.40 12.80
N SER A 273 -1.06 -22.45 12.17
CA SER A 273 0.22 -23.08 12.52
C SER A 273 1.09 -23.46 11.30
N SER A 274 0.49 -23.57 10.11
CA SER A 274 1.22 -23.94 8.88
C SER A 274 1.84 -22.71 8.21
N LEU A 275 3.17 -22.76 8.03
CA LEU A 275 3.93 -21.79 7.24
C LEU A 275 3.80 -22.02 5.73
N THR A 276 3.59 -23.27 5.30
CA THR A 276 3.44 -23.61 3.87
C THR A 276 2.22 -22.95 3.25
N TRP A 277 1.16 -22.71 4.04
CA TRP A 277 -0.05 -22.04 3.58
C TRP A 277 0.21 -20.68 2.90
N TYR A 278 1.23 -19.94 3.35
CA TYR A 278 1.61 -18.64 2.77
C TYR A 278 2.36 -18.77 1.45
N VAL A 279 2.84 -19.96 1.06
CA VAL A 279 3.66 -20.16 -0.14
C VAL A 279 3.03 -21.12 -1.15
N ASP A 280 2.04 -21.90 -0.74
CA ASP A 280 1.40 -22.93 -1.58
C ASP A 280 0.55 -22.33 -2.72
N TYR A 281 -0.10 -21.18 -2.48
CA TYR A 281 -0.94 -20.51 -3.47
C TYR A 281 -0.43 -19.11 -3.82
N PRO A 282 -0.42 -18.71 -5.11
CA PRO A 282 -0.01 -17.39 -5.57
C PRO A 282 -0.65 -16.22 -4.81
N ALA A 283 -1.99 -16.25 -4.65
CA ALA A 283 -2.73 -15.19 -3.98
C ALA A 283 -2.36 -15.10 -2.48
N HIS A 284 -2.24 -16.24 -1.80
CA HIS A 284 -1.84 -16.26 -0.39
C HIS A 284 -0.43 -15.68 -0.20
N ARG A 285 0.49 -16.07 -1.08
CA ARG A 285 1.87 -15.58 -1.07
C ARG A 285 1.94 -14.09 -1.29
N LEU A 286 1.23 -13.57 -2.28
CA LEU A 286 1.22 -12.15 -2.53
C LEU A 286 0.57 -11.37 -1.38
N GLN A 287 -0.63 -11.76 -0.92
CA GLN A 287 -1.32 -11.04 0.15
C GLN A 287 -0.49 -11.07 1.45
N GLY A 288 0.15 -12.20 1.77
CA GLY A 288 1.10 -12.30 2.87
C GLY A 288 2.35 -11.43 2.67
N THR A 289 2.89 -11.39 1.47
CA THR A 289 4.05 -10.56 1.11
C THR A 289 3.72 -9.07 1.28
N LEU A 290 2.58 -8.62 0.74
CA LEU A 290 2.12 -7.23 0.86
C LEU A 290 1.91 -6.86 2.33
N LEU A 291 1.28 -7.73 3.12
CA LEU A 291 1.10 -7.53 4.54
C LEU A 291 2.44 -7.34 5.27
N VAL A 292 3.41 -8.24 5.03
CA VAL A 292 4.73 -8.18 5.66
C VAL A 292 5.49 -6.92 5.24
N TRP A 293 5.42 -6.56 3.95
CA TRP A 293 6.01 -5.32 3.44
C TRP A 293 5.43 -4.09 4.14
N LEU A 294 4.10 -3.96 4.22
CA LEU A 294 3.44 -2.86 4.91
C LEU A 294 3.77 -2.86 6.41
N TYR A 295 3.71 -4.01 7.07
CA TYR A 295 4.06 -4.14 8.48
C TYR A 295 5.48 -3.63 8.76
N ARG A 296 6.46 -4.03 7.94
CA ARG A 296 7.84 -3.56 8.07
C ARG A 296 7.99 -2.07 7.73
N CYS A 297 7.23 -1.55 6.78
CA CYS A 297 7.21 -0.11 6.49
C CYS A 297 6.69 0.71 7.68
N ALA A 298 5.66 0.24 8.38
CA ALA A 298 5.16 0.92 9.57
C ALA A 298 6.18 0.88 10.73
N LEU A 299 6.87 -0.25 10.91
CA LEU A 299 7.95 -0.36 11.90
C LEU A 299 9.11 0.60 11.63
N GLU A 300 9.53 0.72 10.36
CA GLU A 300 10.55 1.70 9.94
C GLU A 300 10.09 3.13 10.25
N ASN A 301 8.80 3.41 10.07
CA ASN A 301 8.18 4.67 10.45
C ASN A 301 7.84 4.76 11.96
N LYS A 302 8.61 4.05 12.81
CA LYS A 302 8.58 4.12 14.29
C LYS A 302 7.24 3.69 14.93
N ALA A 303 6.35 3.02 14.20
CA ALA A 303 5.16 2.43 14.79
C ALA A 303 5.55 1.26 15.72
N SER A 304 4.83 1.09 16.81
CA SER A 304 4.98 -0.11 17.64
C SER A 304 4.46 -1.36 16.91
N ILE A 305 4.86 -2.55 17.36
CA ILE A 305 4.44 -3.82 16.75
C ILE A 305 2.91 -3.95 16.59
N PRO A 306 2.07 -3.67 17.61
CA PRO A 306 0.63 -3.74 17.44
C PRO A 306 0.11 -2.73 16.43
N GLU A 307 0.62 -1.50 16.45
CA GLU A 307 0.22 -0.42 15.53
C GLU A 307 0.55 -0.79 14.08
N ALA A 308 1.77 -1.28 13.83
CA ALA A 308 2.20 -1.75 12.52
C ALA A 308 1.31 -2.89 12.00
N LEU A 309 0.94 -3.85 12.86
CA LEU A 309 0.07 -4.96 12.46
C LEU A 309 -1.36 -4.47 12.17
N ILE A 310 -1.91 -3.61 13.03
CA ILE A 310 -3.25 -3.03 12.85
C ILE A 310 -3.30 -2.22 11.55
N ALA A 311 -2.34 -1.34 11.32
CA ALA A 311 -2.26 -0.52 10.11
C ALA A 311 -2.14 -1.38 8.84
N ALA A 312 -1.26 -2.39 8.85
CA ALA A 312 -1.08 -3.27 7.70
C ALA A 312 -2.35 -4.09 7.40
N ASN A 313 -3.00 -4.66 8.42
CA ASN A 313 -4.26 -5.38 8.26
C ASN A 313 -5.36 -4.50 7.66
N ASP A 314 -5.45 -3.25 8.11
CA ASP A 314 -6.44 -2.29 7.64
C ASP A 314 -6.28 -1.98 6.15
N ILE A 315 -5.06 -1.69 5.70
CA ILE A 315 -4.76 -1.43 4.28
C ILE A 315 -4.99 -2.66 3.42
N VAL A 316 -4.55 -3.83 3.87
CA VAL A 316 -4.74 -5.10 3.13
C VAL A 316 -6.24 -5.43 3.02
N ALA A 317 -7.02 -5.21 4.08
CA ALA A 317 -8.47 -5.39 4.02
C ALA A 317 -9.15 -4.41 3.05
N LYS A 318 -8.75 -3.14 3.05
CA LYS A 318 -9.24 -2.13 2.08
C LYS A 318 -8.84 -2.46 0.63
N MET A 319 -7.66 -3.04 0.42
CA MET A 319 -7.15 -3.40 -0.91
C MET A 319 -7.88 -4.61 -1.51
N PHE A 320 -8.10 -5.68 -0.74
CA PHE A 320 -8.65 -6.93 -1.27
C PHE A 320 -10.15 -7.11 -1.01
N GLY A 321 -10.72 -6.41 -0.02
CA GLY A 321 -12.13 -6.52 0.35
C GLY A 321 -12.56 -7.97 0.57
N GLU A 322 -13.61 -8.39 -0.12
CA GLU A 322 -14.14 -9.77 -0.05
C GLU A 322 -13.17 -10.84 -0.57
N LYS A 323 -12.16 -10.46 -1.35
CA LYS A 323 -11.13 -11.37 -1.88
C LYS A 323 -9.96 -11.55 -0.91
N LEU A 324 -10.01 -10.94 0.27
CA LEU A 324 -9.01 -11.11 1.31
C LEU A 324 -9.00 -12.57 1.81
N VAL A 325 -7.88 -13.25 1.65
CA VAL A 325 -7.68 -14.63 2.15
C VAL A 325 -6.83 -14.66 3.42
N ILE A 326 -5.98 -13.65 3.63
CA ILE A 326 -5.16 -13.55 4.83
C ILE A 326 -5.96 -12.89 5.96
N THR A 327 -6.49 -13.72 6.86
CA THR A 327 -7.20 -13.23 8.05
C THR A 327 -6.24 -12.54 9.02
N ALA A 328 -6.75 -11.68 9.89
CA ALA A 328 -5.93 -10.97 10.88
C ALA A 328 -5.18 -11.93 11.84
N ASP A 329 -5.76 -13.10 12.17
CA ASP A 329 -5.04 -14.16 12.89
C ASP A 329 -3.87 -14.74 12.09
N ARG A 330 -4.05 -14.94 10.77
CA ARG A 330 -2.96 -15.38 9.89
C ARG A 330 -1.92 -14.28 9.69
N ALA A 331 -2.31 -13.02 9.68
CA ALA A 331 -1.40 -11.90 9.64
C ALA A 331 -0.49 -11.89 10.89
N ASN A 332 -1.07 -12.00 12.07
CA ASN A 332 -0.33 -12.11 13.33
C ASN A 332 0.59 -13.35 13.35
N HIS A 333 0.10 -14.51 12.92
CA HIS A 333 0.92 -15.72 12.85
C HIS A 333 2.11 -15.53 11.89
N LEU A 334 1.91 -14.90 10.75
CA LEU A 334 2.96 -14.66 9.76
C LEU A 334 4.05 -13.72 10.30
N THR A 335 3.67 -12.55 10.80
CA THR A 335 4.63 -11.56 11.30
C THR A 335 5.40 -12.10 12.51
N ARG A 336 4.74 -12.85 13.40
CA ARG A 336 5.42 -13.54 14.52
C ARG A 336 6.39 -14.61 14.05
N SER A 337 5.99 -15.43 13.09
CA SER A 337 6.83 -16.50 12.58
C SER A 337 8.08 -15.93 11.91
N MET A 338 7.93 -14.92 11.05
CA MET A 338 9.07 -14.29 10.37
C MET A 338 10.00 -13.50 11.30
N ALA A 339 9.53 -13.08 12.48
CA ALA A 339 10.38 -12.42 13.48
C ALA A 339 11.19 -13.41 14.33
N MET A 340 10.69 -14.64 14.49
CA MET A 340 11.28 -15.66 15.38
C MET A 340 12.08 -16.72 14.62
N ASP A 341 11.83 -16.89 13.32
CA ASP A 341 12.16 -18.10 12.59
C ASP A 341 12.66 -17.81 11.19
N SER A 342 13.76 -18.46 10.79
CA SER A 342 14.34 -18.36 9.45
C SER A 342 13.64 -19.25 8.41
N ARG A 343 12.61 -20.02 8.79
CA ARG A 343 11.83 -20.87 7.87
C ARG A 343 11.02 -20.07 6.84
N LEU A 344 10.75 -18.79 7.08
CA LEU A 344 10.17 -17.88 6.09
C LEU A 344 11.04 -16.63 5.97
N THR A 345 11.40 -16.27 4.75
CA THR A 345 12.25 -15.10 4.47
C THR A 345 11.68 -14.27 3.32
N MET A 346 11.93 -12.96 3.31
CA MET A 346 11.68 -12.12 2.15
C MET A 346 12.91 -12.14 1.25
N ALA A 347 12.75 -12.41 -0.04
CA ALA A 347 13.84 -12.34 -1.01
C ALA A 347 13.37 -11.80 -2.37
N PRO A 348 14.23 -11.13 -3.14
CA PRO A 348 13.86 -10.53 -4.40
C PRO A 348 13.61 -11.59 -5.47
N CYS A 349 12.60 -11.36 -6.30
CA CYS A 349 12.37 -12.10 -7.53
C CYS A 349 13.56 -11.92 -8.49
N ARG A 350 14.06 -13.01 -9.07
CA ARG A 350 15.15 -12.95 -10.07
C ARG A 350 14.78 -12.12 -11.30
N SER A 351 13.51 -12.09 -11.68
CA SER A 351 13.06 -11.41 -12.91
C SER A 351 12.76 -9.92 -12.71
N CYS A 352 12.05 -9.54 -11.64
CA CYS A 352 11.60 -8.16 -11.43
C CYS A 352 12.16 -7.48 -10.17
N GLY A 353 12.93 -8.20 -9.34
CA GLY A 353 13.50 -7.65 -8.11
C GLY A 353 12.50 -7.39 -6.97
N THR A 354 11.19 -7.59 -7.17
CA THR A 354 10.20 -7.46 -6.08
C THR A 354 10.42 -8.53 -5.03
N ASP A 355 10.49 -8.14 -3.77
CA ASP A 355 10.64 -9.06 -2.64
C ASP A 355 9.35 -9.85 -2.40
N TYR A 356 9.48 -11.16 -2.19
CA TYR A 356 8.40 -12.07 -1.85
C TYR A 356 8.75 -12.97 -0.68
N ILE A 357 7.73 -13.51 -0.02
CA ILE A 357 7.90 -14.57 0.98
C ILE A 357 8.32 -15.86 0.28
N LEU A 358 9.47 -16.39 0.70
CA LEU A 358 10.00 -17.70 0.34
C LEU A 358 9.98 -18.62 1.56
N SER A 359 9.78 -19.91 1.30
CA SER A 359 9.92 -20.94 2.31
C SER A 359 11.33 -21.51 2.34
N ASN A 360 11.87 -21.63 3.55
CA ASN A 360 13.12 -22.30 3.88
C ASN A 360 12.88 -23.33 5.02
N GLY A 361 11.70 -23.96 5.01
CA GLY A 361 11.30 -24.95 5.99
C GLY A 361 11.32 -26.38 5.43
N GLU A 362 11.22 -27.36 6.33
CA GLU A 362 11.28 -28.80 6.01
C GLU A 362 10.29 -29.25 4.92
N GLY A 363 9.15 -28.56 4.78
CA GLY A 363 8.13 -28.89 3.77
C GLY A 363 8.41 -28.35 2.36
N LYS A 364 9.25 -27.31 2.22
CA LYS A 364 9.58 -26.68 0.92
C LYS A 364 10.76 -25.72 1.12
N ILE A 365 11.85 -25.94 0.38
CA ILE A 365 13.03 -25.05 0.36
C ILE A 365 13.07 -24.36 -1.01
N GLU A 366 13.01 -23.04 -1.00
CA GLU A 366 13.07 -22.19 -2.18
C GLU A 366 14.35 -21.35 -2.15
N LEU A 367 15.21 -21.52 -3.15
CA LEU A 367 16.46 -20.76 -3.25
C LEU A 367 16.18 -19.37 -3.84
N ALA A 368 16.57 -18.31 -3.12
CA ALA A 368 16.36 -16.93 -3.54
C ALA A 368 16.87 -16.65 -4.98
N LYS A 369 18.05 -17.18 -5.31
CA LYS A 369 18.69 -17.00 -6.63
C LYS A 369 17.90 -17.57 -7.82
N ASP A 370 17.02 -18.54 -7.58
CA ASP A 370 16.25 -19.23 -8.63
C ASP A 370 14.75 -18.90 -8.57
N PHE A 371 14.35 -18.04 -7.63
CA PHE A 371 12.95 -17.72 -7.39
C PHE A 371 12.38 -16.74 -8.43
N VAL A 372 11.28 -17.15 -9.06
CA VAL A 372 10.44 -16.30 -9.91
C VAL A 372 9.10 -16.09 -9.22
N CYS A 373 8.73 -14.83 -9.01
CA CYS A 373 7.51 -14.50 -8.27
C CYS A 373 6.23 -14.83 -9.08
N PRO A 374 5.09 -14.96 -8.39
CA PRO A 374 3.83 -15.26 -9.06
C PRO A 374 3.36 -14.18 -10.07
N GLY A 375 3.83 -12.94 -9.92
CA GLY A 375 3.62 -11.87 -10.91
C GLY A 375 4.34 -12.15 -12.22
N CYS A 376 5.65 -12.39 -12.16
CA CYS A 376 6.46 -12.74 -13.34
C CYS A 376 6.09 -14.09 -13.96
N SER A 377 5.54 -15.03 -13.16
CA SER A 377 5.05 -16.30 -13.67
C SER A 377 3.59 -16.25 -14.15
N TYR A 378 2.97 -15.06 -14.22
CA TYR A 378 1.60 -14.84 -14.69
C TYR A 378 0.53 -15.65 -13.94
N ALA A 379 0.75 -15.93 -12.65
CA ALA A 379 -0.09 -16.81 -11.85
C ALA A 379 -1.32 -16.10 -11.25
N PHE A 380 -1.45 -14.77 -11.42
CA PHE A 380 -2.61 -13.98 -10.97
C PHE A 380 -3.72 -13.84 -12.01
N LYS A 381 -3.57 -14.45 -13.20
CA LYS A 381 -4.59 -14.37 -14.24
C LYS A 381 -5.95 -14.83 -13.72
N PRO A 382 -7.06 -14.14 -14.07
CA PRO A 382 -8.40 -14.60 -13.74
C PRO A 382 -8.56 -16.02 -14.27
N ARG A 383 -8.88 -16.96 -13.39
CA ARG A 383 -9.33 -18.27 -13.83
C ARG A 383 -10.68 -18.03 -14.49
N PHE A 384 -10.72 -17.98 -15.83
CA PHE A 384 -11.99 -18.12 -16.54
C PHE A 384 -12.59 -19.43 -16.06
N ASP A 385 -13.72 -19.33 -15.35
CA ASP A 385 -14.47 -20.47 -14.84
C ASP A 385 -14.78 -21.40 -16.02
N LEU A 386 -13.93 -22.40 -16.24
CA LEU A 386 -14.32 -23.65 -16.86
C LEU A 386 -15.21 -24.38 -15.85
N LYS A 387 -16.37 -23.78 -15.56
CA LYS A 387 -17.54 -24.54 -15.09
C LYS A 387 -17.97 -25.42 -16.25
N LYS A 388 -17.19 -26.47 -16.52
CA LYS A 388 -17.77 -27.71 -17.05
C LYS A 388 -18.80 -28.11 -16.01
N LYS A 389 -20.07 -27.78 -16.29
CA LYS A 389 -21.22 -28.48 -15.72
C LYS A 389 -20.87 -29.96 -15.78
N LYS A 390 -20.48 -30.56 -14.65
CA LYS A 390 -20.63 -31.99 -14.47
C LYS A 390 -22.14 -32.22 -14.49
N GLY A 391 -22.67 -32.41 -15.70
CA GLY A 391 -23.99 -32.96 -15.88
C GLY A 391 -23.99 -34.27 -15.11
N ARG A 392 -24.82 -34.33 -14.07
CA ARG A 392 -25.31 -35.60 -13.54
C ARG A 392 -26.06 -36.28 -14.69
N SER A 393 -25.39 -37.13 -15.48
CA SER A 393 -26.08 -38.22 -16.16
C SER A 393 -26.39 -39.26 -15.08
N LYS A 394 -27.61 -39.23 -14.55
CA LYS A 394 -28.18 -40.42 -13.94
C LYS A 394 -28.63 -41.32 -15.10
N ALA A 395 -28.03 -42.49 -15.18
CA ALA A 395 -28.73 -43.68 -15.67
C ALA A 395 -29.58 -44.23 -14.51
#